data_AF-A0A960AT37-F1
#
_entry.id   AF-A0A960AT37-F1
#
_cell.length_a   1.000
_cell.length_b   1.000
_cell.length_c   1.000
_cell.angle_alpha   90.00
_cell.angle_beta   90.00
_cell.angle_gamma   90.00
#
_symmetry.space_group_name_H-M   'P 1'
#
loop_
_entity.id
_entity.type
_entity.pdbx_description
1 polymer ?
#
loop_
_entity_poly.entity_id
_entity_poly.type
_entity_poly.pdbx_seq_one_letter_code
_entity_poly.pdbx_strand_id
1 'polypeptide(L)'
;MQECRLAGSTFDIAAAAGWYSAIAGLLAGFALLAILLPLDHDSAAEGDEGIGAAQSVVIFTCAFFSLLILGVSYAILSGRTGDGPERSIAAHEQLLNGSAFGLSTLLLLFGLRSVLAAYGRNRAVFLPARSVMLTMSAVLGPVVSLSLQFANAMDIEAYRASVSPETNDCTVGGLSSGVWINIVITVAALLVILLLALVRHRLPRTIKASELIAKGVLGYTVAIVVWTSMVVPLLSRDVVAGAVFEHVTLSATGVATILVAAAAWAARGPDDLTDEEATSTATR
;
A
#
# COMPACT_ATOMS: atom_id res chain seq x y z
N MET A 1 5.45 -26.42 28.23
CA MET A 1 5.25 -25.08 27.65
C MET A 1 5.63 -25.16 26.20
N GLN A 2 4.74 -24.75 25.29
CA GLN A 2 5.01 -24.80 23.85
C GLN A 2 5.68 -23.48 23.45
N GLU A 3 6.92 -23.54 22.96
CA GLU A 3 7.61 -22.34 22.48
C GLU A 3 6.89 -21.73 21.26
N CYS A 4 6.69 -20.41 21.28
CA CYS A 4 6.15 -19.69 20.13
C CYS A 4 7.14 -19.77 18.98
N ARG A 5 6.67 -20.20 17.79
CA ARG A 5 7.52 -20.39 16.60
C ARG A 5 8.22 -19.11 16.12
N LEU A 6 7.70 -17.95 16.49
CA LEU A 6 8.25 -16.63 16.16
C LEU A 6 9.45 -16.22 17.01
N ALA A 7 9.68 -16.83 18.17
CA ALA A 7 10.78 -16.46 19.06
C ALA A 7 12.17 -16.74 18.45
N GLY A 8 12.27 -17.68 17.49
CA GLY A 8 13.49 -17.98 16.74
C GLY A 8 13.66 -17.19 15.44
N SER A 9 12.73 -16.30 15.11
CA SER A 9 12.78 -15.49 13.88
C SER A 9 13.61 -14.23 14.12
N THR A 10 14.81 -14.16 13.53
CA THR A 10 15.63 -12.94 13.53
C THR A 10 15.57 -12.30 12.15
N PHE A 11 14.66 -11.35 11.96
CA PHE A 11 14.62 -10.48 10.79
C PHE A 11 15.48 -9.23 11.03
N ASP A 12 16.36 -8.93 10.08
CA ASP A 12 17.22 -7.73 10.11
C ASP A 12 16.49 -6.55 9.47
N ILE A 13 15.85 -5.75 10.32
CA ILE A 13 15.09 -4.55 9.93
C ILE A 13 16.00 -3.51 9.27
N ALA A 14 17.24 -3.36 9.73
CA ALA A 14 18.16 -2.35 9.21
C ALA A 14 18.59 -2.69 7.78
N ALA A 15 18.94 -3.96 7.53
CA ALA A 15 19.27 -4.43 6.18
C ALA A 15 18.07 -4.28 5.23
N ALA A 16 16.87 -4.68 5.66
CA ALA A 16 15.66 -4.53 4.86
C ALA A 16 15.32 -3.06 4.57
N ALA A 17 15.46 -2.18 5.56
CA ALA A 17 15.24 -0.75 5.41
C ALA A 17 16.17 -0.12 4.37
N GLY A 18 17.43 -0.56 4.28
CA GLY A 18 18.35 -0.10 3.22
C GLY A 18 17.82 -0.39 1.82
N TRP A 19 17.29 -1.59 1.60
CA TRP A 19 16.65 -1.95 0.32
C TRP A 19 15.38 -1.15 0.05
N TYR A 20 14.51 -0.99 1.05
CA TYR A 20 13.29 -0.21 0.90
C TYR A 20 13.57 1.27 0.60
N SER A 21 14.62 1.85 1.19
CA SER A 21 15.07 3.21 0.87
C SER A 21 15.45 3.36 -0.61
N ALA A 22 16.27 2.45 -1.12
CA ALA A 22 16.70 2.47 -2.52
C ALA A 22 15.53 2.30 -3.49
N ILE A 23 14.62 1.35 -3.22
CA ILE A 23 13.42 1.12 -4.04
C ILE A 23 12.50 2.34 -3.99
N ALA A 24 12.26 2.92 -2.80
CA ALA A 24 11.43 4.11 -2.67
C ALA A 24 12.00 5.30 -3.45
N GLY A 25 13.33 5.52 -3.41
CA GLY A 25 13.99 6.56 -4.20
C GLY A 25 13.85 6.33 -5.71
N LEU A 26 14.01 5.09 -6.19
CA LEU A 26 13.83 4.74 -7.60
C LEU A 26 12.38 4.96 -8.05
N LEU A 27 11.40 4.52 -7.26
CA LEU A 27 9.98 4.73 -7.53
C LEU A 27 9.60 6.21 -7.51
N ALA A 28 10.18 7.01 -6.60
CA ALA A 28 10.02 8.46 -6.61
C ALA A 28 10.57 9.07 -7.91
N GLY A 29 11.72 8.61 -8.41
CA GLY A 29 12.25 9.02 -9.72
C GLY A 29 11.27 8.75 -10.86
N PHE A 30 10.66 7.55 -10.92
CA PHE A 30 9.62 7.24 -11.90
C PHE A 30 8.38 8.13 -11.76
N ALA A 31 7.95 8.41 -10.53
CA ALA A 31 6.84 9.31 -10.27
C ALA A 31 7.13 10.73 -10.80
N LEU A 32 8.34 11.24 -10.57
CA LEU A 32 8.77 12.55 -11.07
C LEU A 32 8.77 12.59 -12.61
N LEU A 33 9.29 11.56 -13.26
CA LEU A 33 9.23 11.45 -14.73
C LEU A 33 7.78 11.42 -15.24
N ALA A 34 6.89 10.72 -14.54
CA ALA A 34 5.47 10.67 -14.87
C ALA A 34 4.75 12.03 -14.73
N ILE A 35 5.18 12.89 -13.80
CA ILE A 35 4.69 14.27 -13.67
C ILE A 35 5.09 15.14 -14.87
N LEU A 36 6.25 14.87 -15.47
CA LEU A 36 6.77 15.66 -16.59
C LEU A 36 6.17 15.26 -17.94
N LEU A 37 5.65 14.03 -18.07
CA LEU A 37 5.06 13.50 -19.31
C LEU A 37 3.94 14.40 -19.90
N PRO A 38 2.99 14.93 -19.11
CA PRO A 38 1.96 15.85 -19.61
C PRO A 38 2.48 17.23 -20.05
N LEU A 39 3.67 17.66 -19.61
CA LEU A 39 4.25 18.96 -20.02
C LEU A 39 4.80 18.92 -21.44
N ASP A 40 5.16 17.73 -21.95
CA ASP A 40 5.71 17.53 -23.30
C ASP A 40 4.61 17.39 -24.37
N HIS A 41 3.33 17.33 -23.95
CA HIS A 41 2.19 17.17 -24.86
C HIS A 41 1.20 18.31 -24.65
N ASP A 42 1.08 19.20 -25.64
CA ASP A 42 0.04 20.22 -25.70
C ASP A 42 -1.33 19.55 -25.55
N SER A 43 -1.91 19.68 -24.36
CA SER A 43 -3.17 19.06 -23.98
C SER A 43 -4.32 19.92 -24.51
N ALA A 44 -4.51 19.91 -25.83
CA ALA A 44 -5.72 20.39 -26.49
C ALA A 44 -6.91 19.39 -26.30
N ALA A 45 -6.93 18.66 -25.18
CA ALA A 45 -7.95 17.65 -24.89
C ALA A 45 -9.08 18.29 -24.05
N GLU A 46 -10.18 18.64 -24.71
CA GLU A 46 -11.41 19.08 -24.05
C GLU A 46 -12.22 17.87 -23.51
N GLY A 47 -12.79 17.99 -22.30
CA GLY A 47 -13.67 16.98 -21.71
C GLY A 47 -13.00 16.03 -20.69
N ASP A 48 -13.51 14.80 -20.57
CA ASP A 48 -13.11 13.82 -19.53
C ASP A 48 -11.63 13.41 -19.61
N GLU A 49 -11.00 13.48 -20.79
CA GLU A 49 -9.59 13.12 -20.99
C GLU A 49 -8.65 14.15 -20.33
N GLY A 50 -8.97 15.44 -20.39
CA GLY A 50 -8.20 16.51 -19.72
C GLY A 50 -8.33 16.44 -18.19
N ILE A 51 -9.50 16.05 -17.68
CA ILE A 51 -9.73 15.84 -16.25
C ILE A 51 -8.90 14.65 -15.74
N GLY A 52 -8.87 13.54 -16.50
CA GLY A 52 -8.05 12.37 -16.16
C GLY A 52 -6.55 12.67 -16.13
N ALA A 53 -6.05 13.45 -17.10
CA ALA A 53 -4.65 13.89 -17.14
C ALA A 53 -4.29 14.77 -15.93
N ALA A 54 -5.09 15.78 -15.60
CA ALA A 54 -4.84 16.65 -14.45
C ALA A 54 -4.81 15.87 -13.11
N GLN A 55 -5.72 14.91 -12.94
CA GLN A 55 -5.72 14.05 -11.75
C GLN A 55 -4.52 13.12 -11.68
N SER A 56 -4.07 12.59 -12.81
CA SER A 56 -2.88 11.73 -12.87
C SER A 56 -1.64 12.47 -12.35
N VAL A 57 -1.49 13.75 -12.68
CA VAL A 57 -0.41 14.61 -12.17
C VAL A 57 -0.50 14.75 -10.65
N VAL A 58 -1.69 14.95 -10.10
CA VAL A 58 -1.86 15.03 -8.64
C VAL A 58 -1.51 13.70 -7.96
N ILE A 59 -1.96 12.58 -8.52
CA ILE A 59 -1.66 11.24 -7.99
C ILE A 59 -0.16 10.98 -7.97
N PHE A 60 0.54 11.26 -9.09
CA PHE A 60 1.99 11.10 -9.17
C PHE A 60 2.74 12.08 -8.28
N THR A 61 2.25 13.31 -8.11
CA THR A 61 2.85 14.28 -7.17
C THR A 61 2.74 13.79 -5.73
N CYS A 62 1.57 13.30 -5.32
CA CYS A 62 1.37 12.71 -3.99
C CYS A 62 2.25 11.47 -3.80
N ALA A 63 2.34 10.59 -4.80
CA ALA A 63 3.19 9.40 -4.75
C ALA A 63 4.68 9.77 -4.68
N PHE A 64 5.13 10.75 -5.47
CA PHE A 64 6.50 11.26 -5.48
C PHE A 64 6.93 11.73 -4.09
N PHE A 65 6.17 12.64 -3.48
CA PHE A 65 6.51 13.16 -2.16
C PHE A 65 6.42 12.09 -1.07
N SER A 66 5.42 11.21 -1.14
CA SER A 66 5.30 10.10 -0.17
C SER A 66 6.50 9.16 -0.25
N LEU A 67 6.91 8.77 -1.47
CA LEU A 67 8.06 7.89 -1.69
C LEU A 67 9.39 8.56 -1.37
N LEU A 68 9.53 9.86 -1.62
CA LEU A 68 10.71 10.63 -1.22
C LEU A 68 10.85 10.65 0.31
N ILE A 69 9.76 10.95 1.01
CA ILE A 69 9.70 10.92 2.47
C ILE A 69 10.06 9.52 2.99
N LEU A 70 9.43 8.48 2.44
CA LEU A 70 9.71 7.09 2.81
C LEU A 70 11.16 6.70 2.53
N GLY A 71 11.73 7.14 1.41
CA GLY A 71 13.14 6.91 1.08
C GLY A 71 14.07 7.45 2.17
N VAL A 72 13.79 8.67 2.66
CA VAL A 72 14.53 9.27 3.79
C VAL A 72 14.27 8.51 5.09
N SER A 73 13.01 8.20 5.42
CA SER A 73 12.66 7.48 6.65
C SER A 73 13.31 6.10 6.72
N TYR A 74 13.32 5.36 5.61
CA TYR A 74 13.99 4.06 5.51
C TYR A 74 15.52 4.19 5.55
N ALA A 75 16.09 5.25 4.99
CA ALA A 75 17.53 5.49 5.11
C ALA A 75 17.93 5.71 6.58
N ILE A 76 17.17 6.51 7.32
CA ILE A 76 17.37 6.71 8.77
C ILE A 76 17.25 5.38 9.51
N LEU A 77 16.20 4.60 9.21
CA LEU A 77 15.96 3.29 9.82
C LEU A 77 17.11 2.30 9.54
N SER A 78 17.67 2.31 8.34
CA SER A 78 18.81 1.47 7.96
C SER A 78 20.09 1.77 8.75
N GLY A 79 20.22 2.98 9.28
CA GLY A 79 21.34 3.39 10.14
C GLY A 79 21.23 2.90 11.59
N ARG A 80 20.09 2.30 12.00
CA ARG A 80 19.87 1.83 13.37
C ARG A 80 20.18 0.33 13.49
N THR A 81 21.41 0.01 13.87
CA THR A 81 21.92 -1.37 14.02
C THR A 81 21.96 -1.87 15.47
N GLY A 82 21.21 -1.25 16.38
CA GLY A 82 21.24 -1.54 17.81
C GLY A 82 20.32 -2.68 18.27
N ASP A 83 20.78 -3.45 19.26
CA ASP A 83 19.97 -4.45 19.97
C ASP A 83 19.13 -3.83 21.11
N GLY A 84 18.06 -4.52 21.50
CA GLY A 84 17.29 -4.20 22.71
C GLY A 84 16.16 -3.17 22.49
N PRO A 85 16.06 -2.10 23.29
CA PRO A 85 14.95 -1.14 23.25
C PRO A 85 14.66 -0.54 21.88
N GLU A 86 15.73 -0.25 21.13
CA GLU A 86 15.68 0.41 19.83
C GLU A 86 15.03 -0.48 18.78
N ARG A 87 15.08 -1.80 18.96
CA ARG A 87 14.43 -2.78 18.09
C ARG A 87 12.89 -2.65 18.10
N SER A 88 12.30 -2.26 19.23
CA SER A 88 10.85 -2.01 19.35
C SER A 88 10.40 -0.83 18.49
N ILE A 89 11.17 0.26 18.56
CA ILE A 89 10.93 1.49 17.81
C ILE A 89 11.16 1.22 16.32
N ALA A 90 12.22 0.49 15.97
CA ALA A 90 12.51 0.10 14.60
C ALA A 90 11.39 -0.75 13.99
N ALA A 91 10.88 -1.75 14.70
CA ALA A 91 9.77 -2.58 14.23
C ALA A 91 8.46 -1.78 14.08
N HIS A 92 8.18 -0.86 15.01
CA HIS A 92 7.04 0.05 14.93
C HIS A 92 7.12 1.01 13.73
N GLU A 93 8.28 1.63 13.52
CA GLU A 93 8.51 2.49 12.36
C GLU A 93 8.43 1.69 11.05
N GLN A 94 8.96 0.46 11.03
CA GLN A 94 8.87 -0.44 9.88
C GLN A 94 7.41 -0.79 9.53
N LEU A 95 6.55 -1.06 10.52
CA LEU A 95 5.12 -1.29 10.31
C LEU A 95 4.44 -0.08 9.64
N LEU A 96 4.64 1.11 10.21
CA LEU A 96 4.02 2.33 9.71
C LEU A 96 4.53 2.69 8.31
N ASN A 97 5.85 2.75 8.13
CA ASN A 97 6.47 3.06 6.84
C ASN A 97 6.11 2.01 5.79
N GLY A 98 6.05 0.74 6.15
CA GLY A 98 5.68 -0.36 5.25
C GLY A 98 4.26 -0.21 4.70
N SER A 99 3.32 0.21 5.55
CA SER A 99 1.96 0.48 5.11
C SER A 99 1.87 1.67 4.14
N ALA A 100 2.54 2.78 4.45
CA ALA A 100 2.58 3.96 3.58
C ALA A 100 3.31 3.67 2.25
N PHE A 101 4.36 2.85 2.27
CA PHE A 101 5.06 2.38 1.08
C PHE A 101 4.17 1.54 0.18
N GLY A 102 3.43 0.59 0.76
CA GLY A 102 2.45 -0.20 0.03
C GLY A 102 1.39 0.67 -0.65
N LEU A 103 0.78 1.59 0.09
CA LEU A 103 -0.23 2.52 -0.46
C LEU A 103 0.34 3.43 -1.55
N SER A 104 1.55 3.98 -1.35
CA SER A 104 2.22 4.83 -2.34
C SER A 104 2.55 4.08 -3.63
N THR A 105 2.93 2.82 -3.52
CA THR A 105 3.16 1.94 -4.68
C THR A 105 1.86 1.70 -5.46
N LEU A 106 0.74 1.50 -4.76
CA LEU A 106 -0.57 1.40 -5.40
C LEU A 106 -0.97 2.68 -6.12
N LEU A 107 -0.65 3.85 -5.56
CA LEU A 107 -0.87 5.13 -6.24
C LEU A 107 -0.09 5.22 -7.56
N LEU A 108 1.14 4.71 -7.63
CA LEU A 108 1.89 4.68 -8.89
C LEU A 108 1.21 3.81 -9.94
N LEU A 109 0.77 2.60 -9.57
CA LEU A 109 0.02 1.72 -10.49
C LEU A 109 -1.26 2.38 -10.97
N PHE A 110 -1.93 3.11 -10.08
CA PHE A 110 -3.17 3.78 -10.38
C PHE A 110 -2.97 5.04 -11.25
N GLY A 111 -1.95 5.84 -10.94
CA GLY A 111 -1.53 6.99 -11.74
C GLY A 111 -1.11 6.58 -13.15
N LEU A 112 -0.34 5.49 -13.28
CA LEU A 112 0.13 4.98 -14.57
C LEU A 112 -1.05 4.59 -15.46
N ARG A 113 -2.06 3.95 -14.90
CA ARG A 113 -3.29 3.66 -15.64
C ARG A 113 -4.01 4.93 -16.12
N SER A 114 -4.12 5.95 -15.26
CA SER A 114 -4.78 7.21 -15.65
C SER A 114 -4.05 7.93 -16.79
N VAL A 115 -2.71 7.88 -16.80
CA VAL A 115 -1.90 8.42 -17.90
C VAL A 115 -2.12 7.62 -19.18
N LEU A 116 -2.05 6.29 -19.12
CA LEU A 116 -2.26 5.44 -20.30
C LEU A 116 -3.66 5.59 -20.92
N ALA A 117 -4.67 5.90 -20.10
CA ALA A 117 -6.01 6.20 -20.58
C ALA A 117 -6.12 7.55 -21.31
N ALA A 118 -5.28 8.53 -20.96
CA ALA A 118 -5.26 9.87 -21.56
C ALA A 118 -4.46 9.96 -22.87
N TYR A 119 -3.60 8.98 -23.19
CA TYR A 119 -2.81 8.97 -24.42
C TYR A 119 -3.63 8.56 -25.66
N GLY A 120 -4.38 9.51 -26.24
CA GLY A 120 -5.25 9.28 -27.39
C GLY A 120 -4.54 8.83 -28.68
N ARG A 121 -3.31 9.32 -28.95
CA ARG A 121 -2.61 9.10 -30.23
C ARG A 121 -2.05 7.67 -30.41
N ASN A 122 -1.73 7.00 -29.30
CA ASN A 122 -1.19 5.64 -29.26
C ASN A 122 -2.06 4.67 -28.45
N ARG A 123 -3.32 5.04 -28.16
CA ARG A 123 -4.24 4.25 -27.33
C ARG A 123 -4.33 2.78 -27.77
N ALA A 124 -4.33 2.53 -29.08
CA ALA A 124 -4.37 1.18 -29.66
C ALA A 124 -3.19 0.29 -29.26
N VAL A 125 -2.00 0.87 -29.04
CA VAL A 125 -0.79 0.14 -28.63
C VAL A 125 -0.90 -0.32 -27.17
N PHE A 126 -1.63 0.42 -26.34
CA PHE A 126 -1.76 0.16 -24.90
C PHE A 126 -3.03 -0.61 -24.53
N LEU A 127 -3.93 -0.87 -25.48
CA LEU A 127 -5.16 -1.64 -25.24
C LEU A 127 -4.88 -3.01 -24.58
N PRO A 128 -3.92 -3.83 -25.04
CA PRO A 128 -3.64 -5.13 -24.40
C PRO A 128 -3.14 -5.01 -22.95
N ALA A 129 -2.46 -3.91 -22.61
CA ALA A 129 -1.92 -3.67 -21.28
C ALA A 129 -2.97 -3.15 -20.29
N ARG A 130 -4.13 -2.67 -20.77
CA ARG A 130 -5.18 -2.06 -19.94
C ARG A 130 -5.80 -3.04 -18.95
N SER A 131 -6.10 -4.27 -19.38
CA SER A 131 -6.65 -5.32 -18.52
C SER A 131 -5.67 -5.75 -17.43
N VAL A 132 -4.38 -5.84 -17.78
CA VAL A 132 -3.29 -6.14 -16.85
C VAL A 132 -3.16 -5.02 -15.82
N MET A 133 -3.15 -3.75 -16.25
CA MET A 133 -3.06 -2.59 -15.36
C MET A 133 -4.26 -2.48 -14.42
N LEU A 134 -5.47 -2.76 -14.91
CA LEU A 134 -6.67 -2.82 -14.07
C LEU A 134 -6.55 -3.92 -13.02
N THR A 135 -6.13 -5.12 -13.42
CA THR A 135 -5.95 -6.26 -12.52
C THR A 135 -4.85 -6.00 -11.48
N MET A 136 -3.74 -5.38 -11.90
CA MET A 136 -2.64 -5.01 -11.01
C MET A 136 -3.05 -3.92 -10.01
N SER A 137 -3.73 -2.86 -10.46
CA SER A 137 -4.15 -1.77 -9.57
C SER A 137 -5.30 -2.16 -8.64
N ALA A 138 -6.20 -3.03 -9.07
CA ALA A 138 -7.44 -3.33 -8.33
C ALA A 138 -7.42 -4.65 -7.55
N VAL A 139 -6.50 -5.58 -7.85
CA VAL A 139 -6.45 -6.91 -7.20
C VAL A 139 -5.03 -7.26 -6.76
N LEU A 140 -4.11 -7.49 -7.71
CA LEU A 140 -2.80 -8.07 -7.39
C LEU A 140 -1.93 -7.12 -6.56
N GLY A 141 -1.90 -5.84 -6.89
CA GLY A 141 -1.22 -4.82 -6.10
C GLY A 141 -1.76 -4.76 -4.66
N PRO A 142 -3.09 -4.61 -4.46
CA PRO A 142 -3.69 -4.69 -3.13
C PRO A 142 -3.33 -5.95 -2.34
N VAL A 143 -3.31 -7.12 -2.98
CA VAL A 143 -2.89 -8.40 -2.37
C VAL A 143 -1.43 -8.34 -1.91
N VAL A 144 -0.53 -7.85 -2.77
CA VAL A 144 0.90 -7.68 -2.43
C VAL A 144 1.07 -6.68 -1.29
N SER A 145 0.35 -5.56 -1.33
CA SER A 145 0.40 -4.54 -0.28
C SER A 145 -0.06 -5.08 1.08
N LEU A 146 -1.17 -5.82 1.13
CA LEU A 146 -1.65 -6.45 2.37
C LEU A 146 -0.68 -7.52 2.87
N SER A 147 -0.08 -8.29 1.97
CA SER A 147 0.91 -9.30 2.32
C SER A 147 2.17 -8.68 2.95
N LEU A 148 2.63 -7.56 2.39
CA LEU A 148 3.73 -6.78 2.95
C LEU A 148 3.37 -6.18 4.32
N GLN A 149 2.17 -5.62 4.46
CA GLN A 149 1.71 -5.07 5.75
C GLN A 149 1.63 -6.15 6.82
N PHE A 150 1.11 -7.33 6.48
CA PHE A 150 1.10 -8.48 7.37
C PHE A 150 2.52 -8.87 7.78
N ALA A 151 3.46 -8.96 6.82
CA ALA A 151 4.86 -9.26 7.13
C ALA A 151 5.47 -8.25 8.11
N ASN A 152 5.25 -6.94 7.92
CA ASN A 152 5.75 -5.93 8.86
C ASN A 152 5.09 -6.02 10.25
N ALA A 153 3.83 -6.47 10.34
CA ALA A 153 3.18 -6.72 11.63
C ALA A 153 3.81 -7.92 12.36
N MET A 154 4.22 -8.96 11.60
CA MET A 154 4.92 -10.11 12.16
C MET A 154 6.27 -9.75 12.80
N ASP A 155 6.94 -8.68 12.35
CA ASP A 155 8.19 -8.21 12.95
C ASP A 155 7.96 -7.67 14.39
N ILE A 156 6.83 -7.02 14.65
CA ILE A 156 6.44 -6.57 15.99
C ILE A 156 6.06 -7.77 16.87
N GLU A 157 5.31 -8.74 16.34
CA GLU A 157 5.00 -9.99 17.04
C GLU A 157 6.27 -10.78 17.42
N ALA A 158 7.24 -10.87 16.50
CA ALA A 158 8.53 -11.49 16.75
C ALA A 158 9.31 -10.75 17.85
N TYR A 159 9.29 -9.41 17.84
CA TYR A 159 9.85 -8.60 18.93
C TYR A 159 9.18 -8.92 20.27
N ARG A 160 7.85 -8.86 20.36
CA ARG A 160 7.11 -9.19 21.59
C ARG A 160 7.43 -10.58 22.10
N ALA A 161 7.51 -11.56 21.20
CA ALA A 161 7.84 -12.93 21.55
C ALA A 161 9.27 -13.14 22.07
N SER A 162 10.21 -12.30 21.63
CA SER A 162 11.59 -12.36 22.10
C SER A 162 11.80 -11.73 23.49
N VAL A 163 11.00 -10.72 23.85
CA VAL A 163 11.19 -9.95 25.11
C VAL A 163 10.37 -10.53 26.27
N SER A 164 9.28 -11.25 25.99
CA SER A 164 8.45 -11.86 27.05
C SER A 164 8.06 -13.31 26.72
N PRO A 165 9.03 -14.23 26.66
CA PRO A 165 8.79 -15.63 26.31
C PRO A 165 7.90 -16.37 27.34
N GLU A 166 7.89 -15.92 28.60
CA GLU A 166 7.13 -16.56 29.69
C GLU A 166 5.65 -16.16 29.74
N THR A 167 5.28 -14.99 29.19
CA THR A 167 3.89 -14.48 29.19
C THR A 167 3.21 -14.64 27.84
N ASN A 168 3.88 -15.28 26.88
CA ASN A 168 3.34 -15.47 25.55
C ASN A 168 2.38 -16.66 25.53
N ASP A 169 1.08 -16.36 25.46
CA ASP A 169 0.03 -17.35 25.23
C ASP A 169 0.10 -17.88 23.79
N CYS A 170 1.03 -18.80 23.55
CA CYS A 170 1.13 -19.54 22.30
C CYS A 170 -0.04 -20.53 22.24
N THR A 171 -0.95 -20.30 21.31
CA THR A 171 -2.19 -21.07 21.15
C THR A 171 -2.01 -22.19 20.11
N VAL A 172 -3.11 -22.62 19.47
CA VAL A 172 -3.13 -23.69 18.47
C VAL A 172 -2.10 -23.41 17.36
N GLY A 173 -1.24 -24.39 17.09
CA GLY A 173 -0.20 -24.30 16.06
C GLY A 173 1.10 -23.60 16.48
N GLY A 174 1.22 -23.17 17.75
CA GLY A 174 2.42 -22.48 18.26
C GLY A 174 2.52 -21.01 17.83
N LEU A 175 1.37 -20.39 17.56
CA LEU A 175 1.22 -18.98 17.21
C LEU A 175 0.53 -18.19 18.34
N SER A 176 0.93 -16.94 18.53
CA SER A 176 0.27 -16.03 19.49
C SER A 176 -1.15 -15.68 19.01
N SER A 177 -2.01 -15.27 19.93
CA SER A 177 -3.35 -14.75 19.62
C SER A 177 -3.29 -13.53 18.69
N GLY A 178 -2.28 -12.66 18.84
CA GLY A 178 -2.10 -11.49 17.99
C GLY A 178 -1.78 -11.86 16.53
N VAL A 179 -1.01 -12.91 16.28
CA VAL A 179 -0.80 -13.45 14.92
C VAL A 179 -2.11 -13.91 14.30
N TRP A 180 -2.96 -14.62 15.06
CA TRP A 180 -4.27 -15.04 14.58
C TRP A 180 -5.17 -13.85 14.23
N ILE A 181 -5.15 -12.79 15.05
CA ILE A 181 -5.90 -11.56 14.78
C ILE A 181 -5.39 -10.90 13.48
N ASN A 182 -4.08 -10.81 13.28
CA ASN A 182 -3.50 -10.26 12.06
C ASN A 182 -3.88 -11.09 10.81
N ILE A 183 -3.90 -12.41 10.92
CA ILE A 183 -4.37 -13.31 9.85
C ILE A 183 -5.83 -12.99 9.54
N VAL A 184 -6.70 -12.89 10.55
CA VAL A 184 -8.13 -12.59 10.36
C VAL A 184 -8.33 -11.24 9.67
N ILE A 185 -7.65 -10.19 10.13
CA ILE A 185 -7.73 -8.84 9.52
C ILE A 185 -7.30 -8.90 8.05
N THR A 186 -6.17 -9.55 7.77
CA THR A 186 -5.60 -9.62 6.42
C THR A 186 -6.48 -10.44 5.48
N VAL A 187 -6.94 -11.62 5.92
CA VAL A 187 -7.84 -12.48 5.13
C VAL A 187 -9.18 -11.80 4.89
N ALA A 188 -9.76 -11.12 5.90
CA ALA A 188 -10.99 -10.37 5.72
C ALA A 188 -10.82 -9.27 4.65
N ALA A 189 -9.72 -8.52 4.69
CA ALA A 189 -9.45 -7.49 3.68
C ALA A 189 -9.27 -8.08 2.27
N LEU A 190 -8.56 -9.20 2.14
CA LEU A 190 -8.41 -9.92 0.87
C LEU A 190 -9.75 -10.41 0.32
N LEU A 191 -10.61 -10.97 1.17
CA LEU A 191 -11.95 -11.42 0.78
C LEU A 191 -12.79 -10.24 0.28
N VAL A 192 -12.70 -9.07 0.91
CA VAL A 192 -13.39 -7.86 0.44
C VAL A 192 -12.86 -7.41 -0.92
N ILE A 193 -11.54 -7.44 -1.16
CA ILE A 193 -10.95 -7.12 -2.48
C ILE A 193 -11.46 -8.08 -3.56
N LEU A 194 -11.51 -9.38 -3.26
CA LEU A 194 -12.05 -10.38 -4.19
C LEU A 194 -13.56 -10.17 -4.43
N LEU A 195 -14.32 -9.86 -3.38
CA LEU A 195 -15.74 -9.54 -3.51
C LEU A 195 -15.96 -8.29 -4.38
N LEU A 196 -15.13 -7.25 -4.22
CA LEU A 196 -15.17 -6.05 -5.07
C LEU A 196 -14.93 -6.40 -6.54
N ALA A 197 -14.02 -7.33 -6.83
CA ALA A 197 -13.79 -7.79 -8.19
C ALA A 197 -15.02 -8.51 -8.80
N LEU A 198 -15.79 -9.25 -7.98
CA LEU A 198 -17.03 -9.92 -8.39
C LEU A 198 -18.20 -8.92 -8.59
N VAL A 199 -18.32 -7.95 -7.69
CA VAL A 199 -19.41 -6.95 -7.69
C VAL A 199 -19.02 -5.67 -8.45
N ARG A 200 -17.90 -5.68 -9.17
CA ARG A 200 -17.34 -4.54 -9.89
C ARG A 200 -18.36 -3.81 -10.78
N HIS A 201 -19.30 -4.56 -11.37
CA HIS A 201 -20.35 -4.03 -12.24
C HIS A 201 -21.28 -3.02 -11.54
N ARG A 202 -21.45 -3.12 -10.22
CA ARG A 202 -22.33 -2.24 -9.42
C ARG A 202 -21.64 -1.01 -8.86
N LEU A 203 -20.30 -0.91 -8.98
CA LEU A 203 -19.57 0.23 -8.44
C LEU A 203 -19.84 1.48 -9.30
N PRO A 204 -20.20 2.61 -8.68
CA PRO A 204 -20.42 3.87 -9.40
C PRO A 204 -19.12 4.34 -10.03
N ARG A 205 -19.18 4.85 -11.26
CA ARG A 205 -18.02 5.46 -11.92
C ARG A 205 -17.74 6.81 -11.28
N THR A 206 -16.56 6.96 -10.66
CA THR A 206 -16.16 8.20 -10.01
C THR A 206 -14.72 8.55 -10.32
N ILE A 207 -14.52 9.67 -11.00
CA ILE A 207 -13.18 10.15 -11.38
C ILE A 207 -12.49 10.86 -10.19
N LYS A 208 -13.25 11.49 -9.27
CA LYS A 208 -12.69 12.26 -8.13
C LYS A 208 -12.17 11.43 -6.93
N ALA A 209 -12.53 10.16 -6.82
CA ALA A 209 -12.12 9.32 -5.70
C ALA A 209 -10.59 9.13 -5.64
N SER A 210 -9.95 9.13 -6.81
CA SER A 210 -8.51 8.90 -6.98
C SER A 210 -7.66 10.00 -6.34
N GLU A 211 -8.02 11.25 -6.59
CA GLU A 211 -7.34 12.43 -6.07
C GLU A 211 -7.44 12.50 -4.55
N LEU A 212 -8.61 12.21 -3.99
CA LEU A 212 -8.83 12.21 -2.54
C LEU A 212 -8.00 11.13 -1.85
N ILE A 213 -7.95 9.92 -2.42
CA ILE A 213 -7.11 8.84 -1.90
C ILE A 213 -5.63 9.23 -1.96
N ALA A 214 -5.17 9.80 -3.07
CA ALA A 214 -3.78 10.22 -3.23
C ALA A 214 -3.37 11.26 -2.17
N LYS A 215 -4.19 12.29 -1.97
CA LYS A 215 -3.98 13.29 -0.91
C LYS A 215 -4.03 12.67 0.48
N GLY A 216 -4.94 11.72 0.70
CA GLY A 216 -5.06 10.97 1.95
C GLY A 216 -3.79 10.17 2.27
N VAL A 217 -3.21 9.47 1.30
CA VAL A 217 -1.96 8.71 1.46
C VAL A 217 -0.78 9.63 1.75
N LEU A 218 -0.67 10.78 1.06
CA LEU A 218 0.37 11.77 1.37
C LEU A 218 0.21 12.31 2.80
N GLY A 219 -1.02 12.69 3.19
CA GLY A 219 -1.31 13.15 4.55
C GLY A 219 -0.98 12.10 5.61
N TYR A 220 -1.32 10.84 5.35
CA TYR A 220 -0.96 9.70 6.19
C TYR A 220 0.57 9.52 6.31
N THR A 221 1.29 9.62 5.20
CA THR A 221 2.76 9.51 5.19
C THR A 221 3.42 10.62 6.02
N VAL A 222 2.94 11.87 5.87
CA VAL A 222 3.41 13.00 6.69
C VAL A 222 3.07 12.78 8.17
N ALA A 223 1.85 12.30 8.47
CA ALA A 223 1.42 12.02 9.84
C ALA A 223 2.29 10.94 10.50
N ILE A 224 2.70 9.90 9.76
CA ILE A 224 3.65 8.89 10.24
C ILE A 224 4.97 9.54 10.62
N VAL A 225 5.55 10.39 9.77
CA VAL A 225 6.83 11.05 10.08
C VAL A 225 6.72 11.92 11.33
N VAL A 226 5.65 12.71 11.45
CA VAL A 226 5.40 13.52 12.65
C VAL A 226 5.24 12.63 13.87
N TRP A 227 4.50 11.54 13.76
CA TRP A 227 4.31 10.57 14.84
C TRP A 227 5.63 9.94 15.29
N THR A 228 6.42 9.41 14.36
CA THR A 228 7.66 8.69 14.65
C THR A 228 8.78 9.62 15.13
N SER A 229 8.83 10.86 14.64
CA SER A 229 9.86 11.83 15.05
C SER A 229 9.52 12.61 16.32
N MET A 230 8.24 12.90 16.60
CA MET A 230 7.84 13.77 17.71
C MET A 230 7.14 13.03 18.85
N VAL A 231 6.33 12.01 18.54
CA VAL A 231 5.48 11.35 19.54
C VAL A 231 6.12 10.08 20.08
N VAL A 232 6.60 9.20 19.20
CA VAL A 232 7.22 7.91 19.60
C VAL A 232 8.36 8.08 20.62
N PRO A 233 9.25 9.09 20.53
CA PRO A 233 10.31 9.30 21.53
C PRO A 233 9.79 9.62 22.94
N LEU A 234 8.53 10.06 23.07
CA LEU A 234 7.90 10.45 24.32
C LEU A 234 7.03 9.33 24.93
N LEU A 235 6.81 8.23 24.19
CA LEU A 235 5.95 7.13 24.62
C LEU A 235 6.73 6.00 25.30
N SER A 236 6.04 5.25 26.15
CA SER A 236 6.59 4.02 26.72
C SER A 236 6.62 2.90 25.67
N ARG A 237 7.53 1.94 25.87
CA ARG A 237 7.73 0.80 24.96
C ARG A 237 6.48 -0.07 24.82
N ASP A 238 5.74 -0.23 25.91
CA ASP A 238 4.51 -1.04 25.94
C ASP A 238 3.41 -0.44 25.04
N VAL A 239 3.43 0.88 24.84
CA VAL A 239 2.51 1.57 23.93
C VAL A 239 2.99 1.44 22.49
N VAL A 240 4.29 1.63 22.23
CA VAL A 240 4.88 1.58 20.88
C VAL A 240 4.82 0.16 20.30
N ALA A 241 5.18 -0.86 21.07
CA ALA A 241 5.11 -2.26 20.64
C ALA A 241 3.75 -2.92 20.97
N GLY A 242 2.74 -2.13 21.31
CA GLY A 242 1.45 -2.64 21.79
C GLY A 242 0.62 -3.32 20.71
N ALA A 243 0.02 -4.47 21.04
CA ALA A 243 -0.84 -5.23 20.11
C ALA A 243 -2.03 -4.41 19.59
N VAL A 244 -2.61 -3.57 20.45
CA VAL A 244 -3.72 -2.68 20.05
C VAL A 244 -3.29 -1.73 18.92
N PHE A 245 -2.12 -1.12 19.04
CA PHE A 245 -1.62 -0.18 18.02
C PHE A 245 -1.40 -0.89 16.69
N GLU A 246 -0.79 -2.06 16.73
CA GLU A 246 -0.53 -2.89 15.56
C GLU A 246 -1.81 -3.30 14.84
N HIS A 247 -2.79 -3.87 15.57
CA HIS A 247 -4.05 -4.31 14.97
C HIS A 247 -4.87 -3.14 14.42
N VAL A 248 -4.85 -1.98 15.09
CA VAL A 248 -5.52 -0.76 14.60
C VAL A 248 -4.85 -0.27 13.33
N THR A 249 -3.52 -0.20 13.32
CA THR A 249 -2.74 0.17 12.13
C THR A 249 -3.07 -0.76 10.96
N LEU A 250 -2.94 -2.07 11.16
CA LEU A 250 -3.19 -3.08 10.12
C LEU A 250 -4.63 -3.03 9.59
N SER A 251 -5.61 -2.80 10.48
CA SER A 251 -7.02 -2.65 10.07
C SER A 251 -7.25 -1.39 9.26
N ALA A 252 -6.71 -0.25 9.71
CA ALA A 252 -6.86 1.03 9.03
C ALA A 252 -6.20 1.01 7.64
N THR A 253 -5.01 0.43 7.53
CA THR A 253 -4.29 0.29 6.27
C THR A 253 -4.94 -0.75 5.37
N GLY A 254 -5.53 -1.81 5.94
CA GLY A 254 -6.37 -2.76 5.22
C GLY A 254 -7.59 -2.09 4.57
N VAL A 255 -8.30 -1.24 5.32
CA VAL A 255 -9.40 -0.42 4.80
C VAL A 255 -8.92 0.52 3.70
N ALA A 256 -7.81 1.21 3.90
CA ALA A 256 -7.24 2.10 2.88
C ALA A 256 -6.91 1.35 1.58
N THR A 257 -6.32 0.15 1.67
CA THR A 257 -6.04 -0.69 0.50
C THR A 257 -7.32 -1.16 -0.22
N ILE A 258 -8.38 -1.49 0.53
CA ILE A 258 -9.70 -1.79 -0.05
C ILE A 258 -10.27 -0.57 -0.79
N LEU A 259 -10.15 0.63 -0.23
CA LEU A 259 -10.63 1.86 -0.86
C LEU A 259 -9.86 2.16 -2.16
N VAL A 260 -8.55 1.92 -2.19
CA VAL A 260 -7.73 2.03 -3.41
C VAL A 260 -8.20 1.03 -4.48
N ALA A 261 -8.45 -0.23 -4.09
CA ALA A 261 -8.97 -1.25 -5.00
C ALA A 261 -10.37 -0.87 -5.55
N ALA A 262 -11.25 -0.36 -4.70
CA ALA A 262 -12.58 0.11 -5.10
C ALA A 262 -12.49 1.29 -6.06
N ALA A 263 -11.61 2.26 -5.79
CA ALA A 263 -11.38 3.40 -6.68
C ALA A 263 -10.80 2.97 -8.03
N ALA A 264 -9.92 1.96 -8.05
CA ALA A 264 -9.41 1.37 -9.28
C ALA A 264 -10.55 0.75 -10.12
N TRP A 265 -11.49 0.02 -9.51
CA TRP A 265 -12.65 -0.48 -10.23
C TRP A 265 -13.61 0.64 -10.68
N ALA A 266 -13.81 1.67 -9.86
CA ALA A 266 -14.67 2.81 -10.18
C ALA A 266 -14.15 3.65 -11.37
N ALA A 267 -12.83 3.70 -11.56
CA ALA A 267 -12.19 4.45 -12.65
C ALA A 267 -12.13 3.68 -14.00
N ARG A 268 -12.90 2.59 -14.17
CA ARG A 268 -12.91 1.78 -15.41
C ARG A 268 -13.63 2.48 -16.56
N GLY A 269 -13.07 2.39 -17.77
CA GLY A 269 -13.62 3.07 -18.94
C GLY A 269 -14.81 2.32 -19.57
N PRO A 270 -15.45 2.89 -20.61
CA PRO A 270 -16.62 2.31 -21.28
C PRO A 270 -16.33 0.95 -21.93
N ASP A 271 -15.19 0.84 -22.61
CA ASP A 271 -14.80 -0.34 -23.40
C ASP A 271 -14.55 -1.60 -22.54
N ASP A 272 -14.29 -1.45 -21.24
CA ASP A 272 -14.06 -2.59 -20.34
C ASP A 272 -15.36 -3.41 -20.09
N LEU A 273 -16.53 -2.90 -20.52
CA LEU A 273 -17.82 -3.59 -20.44
C LEU A 273 -18.23 -4.27 -21.76
N THR A 274 -17.80 -3.72 -22.90
CA THR A 274 -18.20 -4.19 -24.23
C THR A 274 -17.53 -5.50 -24.62
N ASP A 275 -16.31 -5.76 -24.15
CA ASP A 275 -15.64 -7.05 -24.36
C ASP A 275 -16.35 -8.20 -23.61
N GLU A 276 -17.00 -7.93 -22.47
CA GLU A 276 -17.77 -8.93 -21.72
C GLU A 276 -19.16 -9.18 -22.32
N GLU A 277 -19.87 -8.15 -22.79
CA GLU A 277 -21.14 -8.33 -23.51
C GLU A 277 -20.95 -9.11 -24.80
N ALA A 278 -19.89 -8.82 -25.58
CA ALA A 278 -19.57 -9.56 -26.80
C ALA A 278 -19.28 -11.05 -26.53
N THR A 279 -18.57 -11.36 -25.44
CA THR A 279 -18.25 -12.73 -25.04
C THR A 279 -19.47 -13.48 -24.48
N SER A 280 -20.36 -12.78 -23.77
CA SER A 280 -21.64 -13.31 -23.27
C SER A 280 -22.66 -13.59 -24.38
N THR A 281 -22.64 -12.83 -25.48
CA THR A 281 -23.49 -13.09 -26.65
C THR A 281 -22.96 -14.21 -27.55
N ALA A 282 -21.66 -14.48 -27.53
CA ALA A 282 -21.05 -15.57 -28.31
C ALA A 282 -21.23 -16.97 -27.67
N THR A 283 -21.74 -17.03 -26.44
CA THR A 283 -21.95 -18.27 -25.66
C THR A 283 -23.43 -18.59 -25.39
N ARG A 284 -24.35 -17.89 -26.07
CA ARG A 284 -25.79 -18.22 -26.15
C ARG A 284 -26.17 -18.61 -27.58
#